data_AF-A0A4Q3WD55-F1
#
_entry.id   AF-A0A4Q3WD55-F1
#
_cell.length_a   1.000
_cell.length_b   1.000
_cell.length_c   1.000
_cell.angle_alpha   90.00
_cell.angle_beta   90.00
_cell.angle_gamma   90.00
#
_symmetry.space_group_name_H-M   'P 1'
#
loop_
_entity.id
_entity.type
_entity.pdbx_description
1 polymer ?
#
loop_
_entity_poly.entity_id
_entity_poly.type
_entity_poly.pdbx_seq_one_letter_code
_entity_poly.pdbx_strand_id
1 'polypeptide(L)'
;MEEQGKRRGGGAKTSRSETVTVRLNPQLRYLAEVEARKQRRTLSSFIEWAIERATQDVNPMLWDVDKTDRFVNMALRAPELLTYEEQKLWKMVREVWLLYKTPRDFSG
;
A
#
# COMPACT_ATOMS: atom_id res chain seq x y z
N MET A 1 38.32 -32.47 -21.59
CA MET A 1 37.83 -31.08 -21.63
C MET A 1 36.33 -31.15 -21.47
N GLU A 2 35.83 -30.96 -20.26
CA GLU A 2 34.42 -31.12 -19.91
C GLU A 2 33.86 -29.73 -19.62
N GLU A 3 33.10 -29.18 -20.56
CA GLU A 3 32.60 -27.81 -20.50
C GLU A 3 31.24 -27.80 -19.78
N GLN A 4 31.27 -27.44 -18.49
CA GLN A 4 30.06 -27.22 -17.69
C GLN A 4 29.36 -25.93 -18.13
N GLY A 5 28.32 -26.08 -18.94
CA GLY A 5 27.35 -25.01 -19.23
C GLY A 5 26.49 -24.68 -18.01
N LYS A 6 26.98 -23.79 -17.14
CA LYS A 6 26.23 -23.25 -15.99
C LYS A 6 25.12 -22.31 -16.48
N ARG A 7 23.91 -22.84 -16.72
CA ARG A 7 22.73 -22.05 -17.05
C ARG A 7 22.37 -21.12 -15.89
N ARG A 8 22.67 -19.84 -16.07
CA ARG A 8 22.15 -18.73 -15.25
C ARG A 8 20.72 -18.44 -15.71
N GLY A 9 19.76 -18.77 -14.87
CA GLY A 9 18.35 -18.45 -15.07
C GLY A 9 17.69 -18.23 -13.72
N GLY A 10 18.25 -17.33 -12.91
CA GLY A 10 17.64 -16.90 -11.65
C GLY A 10 16.36 -16.16 -11.95
N GLY A 11 15.22 -16.86 -11.91
CA GLY A 11 13.92 -16.23 -11.85
C GLY A 11 13.91 -15.31 -10.64
N ALA A 12 13.91 -14.00 -10.90
CA ALA A 12 13.73 -12.99 -9.86
C ALA A 12 12.51 -13.41 -9.04
N LYS A 13 12.67 -13.49 -7.71
CA LYS A 13 11.57 -13.73 -6.79
C LYS A 13 10.60 -12.56 -6.95
N THR A 14 9.63 -12.72 -7.84
CA THR A 14 8.53 -11.78 -8.01
C THR A 14 7.87 -11.67 -6.65
N SER A 15 7.79 -10.46 -6.13
CA SER A 15 6.99 -10.15 -4.95
C SER A 15 5.64 -10.85 -5.09
N ARG A 16 5.25 -11.63 -4.07
CA ARG A 16 4.00 -12.40 -4.14
C ARG A 16 2.85 -11.43 -4.42
N SER A 17 2.20 -11.60 -5.57
CA SER A 17 0.99 -10.88 -5.93
C SER A 17 -0.19 -11.41 -5.11
N GLU A 18 -1.03 -10.51 -4.59
CA GLU A 18 -2.31 -10.88 -3.98
C GLU A 18 -3.39 -10.96 -5.07
N THR A 19 -4.23 -12.01 -5.03
CA THR A 19 -5.32 -12.18 -6.00
C THR A 19 -6.55 -11.40 -5.54
N VAL A 20 -7.04 -10.47 -6.37
CA VAL A 20 -8.27 -9.70 -6.13
C VAL A 20 -9.41 -10.20 -7.02
N THR A 21 -10.57 -10.52 -6.45
CA THR A 21 -11.78 -10.88 -7.21
C THR A 21 -12.66 -9.65 -7.43
N VAL A 22 -12.84 -9.23 -8.69
CA VAL A 22 -13.62 -8.03 -9.05
C VAL A 22 -14.88 -8.39 -9.85
N ARG A 23 -16.01 -7.76 -9.53
CA ARG A 23 -17.24 -7.84 -10.33
C ARG A 23 -17.30 -6.66 -11.31
N LEU A 24 -17.32 -6.96 -12.61
CA LEU A 24 -17.45 -5.97 -13.67
C LEU A 24 -18.76 -6.20 -14.41
N ASN A 25 -19.52 -5.13 -14.67
CA ASN A 25 -20.65 -5.23 -15.58
C ASN A 25 -20.14 -5.52 -17.03
N PRO A 26 -20.98 -6.09 -17.93
CA PRO A 26 -20.53 -6.49 -19.26
C PRO A 26 -19.92 -5.35 -20.09
N GLN A 27 -20.47 -4.14 -19.97
CA GLN A 27 -20.00 -2.97 -20.70
C GLN A 27 -18.60 -2.53 -20.25
N LEU A 28 -18.38 -2.40 -18.94
CA LEU A 28 -17.09 -2.01 -18.38
C LEU A 28 -16.02 -3.05 -18.70
N ARG A 29 -16.35 -4.34 -18.62
CA ARG A 29 -15.43 -5.42 -19.01
C ARG A 29 -15.00 -5.27 -20.48
N TYR A 30 -15.96 -5.09 -21.38
CA TYR A 30 -15.66 -4.96 -22.80
C TYR A 30 -14.76 -3.76 -23.10
N LEU A 31 -15.07 -2.60 -22.52
CA LEU A 31 -14.24 -1.39 -22.69
C LEU A 31 -12.83 -1.57 -22.13
N ALA A 32 -12.68 -2.18 -20.95
CA ALA A 32 -11.37 -2.48 -20.37
C ALA A 32 -10.55 -3.43 -21.26
N GLU A 33 -11.19 -4.45 -21.87
CA GLU A 33 -10.51 -5.34 -22.82
C GLU A 33 -10.07 -4.62 -24.10
N VAL A 34 -10.88 -3.69 -24.61
CA VAL A 34 -10.52 -2.88 -25.79
C VAL A 34 -9.31 -2.00 -25.48
N GLU A 35 -9.29 -1.32 -24.33
CA GLU A 35 -8.15 -0.51 -23.91
C GLU A 35 -6.89 -1.35 -23.66
N ALA A 36 -7.02 -2.51 -23.03
CA ALA A 36 -5.90 -3.44 -22.85
C ALA A 36 -5.29 -3.87 -24.21
N ARG A 37 -6.14 -4.18 -25.21
CA ARG A 37 -5.69 -4.54 -26.57
C ARG A 37 -4.96 -3.39 -27.25
N LYS A 38 -5.47 -2.16 -27.19
CA LYS A 38 -4.79 -0.96 -27.75
C LYS A 38 -3.39 -0.80 -27.16
N GLN A 39 -3.24 -1.09 -25.87
CA GLN A 39 -1.98 -0.98 -25.14
C GLN A 39 -1.10 -2.25 -25.22
N ARG A 40 -1.50 -3.26 -26.02
CA ARG A 40 -0.82 -4.57 -26.17
C ARG A 40 -0.52 -5.26 -24.83
N ARG A 41 -1.45 -5.21 -23.89
CA ARG A 41 -1.34 -5.86 -22.57
C ARG A 41 -2.55 -6.75 -22.29
N THR A 42 -2.43 -7.61 -21.29
CA THR A 42 -3.55 -8.44 -20.81
C THR A 42 -4.53 -7.58 -20.00
N LEU A 43 -5.77 -8.05 -19.83
CA LEU A 43 -6.77 -7.37 -19.00
C LEU A 43 -6.28 -7.19 -17.54
N SER A 44 -5.61 -8.21 -16.96
CA SER A 44 -5.03 -8.12 -15.60
C SER A 44 -3.98 -7.01 -15.52
N SER A 45 -3.02 -7.01 -16.45
CA SER A 45 -1.96 -6.00 -16.48
C SER A 45 -2.52 -4.59 -16.71
N PHE A 46 -3.59 -4.45 -17.49
CA PHE A 46 -4.29 -3.18 -17.63
C PHE A 46 -4.94 -2.73 -16.33
N ILE A 47 -5.61 -3.63 -15.60
CA ILE A 47 -6.26 -3.32 -14.32
C ILE A 47 -5.22 -2.93 -13.26
N GLU A 48 -4.12 -3.68 -13.15
CA GLU A 48 -3.02 -3.36 -12.23
C GLU A 48 -2.46 -1.96 -12.52
N TRP A 49 -2.14 -1.68 -13.79
CA TRP A 49 -1.68 -0.36 -14.21
C TRP A 49 -2.71 0.75 -13.92
N ALA A 50 -4.00 0.47 -14.12
CA ALA A 50 -5.05 1.44 -13.84
C ALA A 50 -5.15 1.75 -12.34
N ILE A 51 -4.95 0.76 -11.47
CA ILE A 51 -4.91 0.97 -10.01
C ILE A 51 -3.68 1.77 -9.62
N GLU A 52 -2.49 1.42 -10.11
CA GLU A 52 -1.26 2.20 -9.87
C GLU A 52 -1.43 3.67 -10.29
N ARG A 53 -2.09 3.89 -11.43
CA ARG A 53 -2.38 5.24 -11.92
C ARG A 53 -3.39 5.97 -11.05
N ALA A 54 -4.42 5.28 -10.56
CA ALA A 54 -5.45 5.85 -9.70
C ALA A 54 -4.92 6.20 -8.29
N THR A 55 -3.87 5.52 -7.82
CA THR A 55 -3.27 5.75 -6.50
C THR A 55 -2.03 6.64 -6.51
N GLN A 56 -1.66 7.19 -7.67
CA GLN A 56 -0.42 7.96 -7.82
C GLN A 56 -0.34 9.19 -6.90
N ASP A 57 -1.47 9.81 -6.58
CA ASP A 57 -1.52 11.00 -5.72
C ASP A 57 -1.67 10.64 -4.22
N VAL A 58 -1.80 9.35 -3.89
CA VAL A 58 -1.85 8.89 -2.50
C VAL A 58 -0.44 8.94 -1.91
N ASN A 59 -0.30 9.56 -0.74
CA ASN A 59 1.00 9.69 -0.09
C ASN A 59 1.56 8.31 0.31
N PRO A 60 2.68 7.84 -0.28
CA PRO A 60 3.22 6.51 0.00
C PRO A 60 3.75 6.37 1.42
N MET A 61 4.05 7.49 2.11
CA MET A 61 4.46 7.46 3.53
C MET A 61 3.34 7.04 4.48
N LEU A 62 2.11 6.83 4.00
CA LEU A 62 1.02 6.26 4.78
C LEU A 62 1.18 4.74 5.01
N TRP A 63 1.97 4.06 4.16
CA TRP A 63 2.17 2.62 4.25
C TRP A 63 3.34 2.24 5.16
N ASP A 64 3.14 1.16 5.91
CA ASP A 64 4.14 0.44 6.72
C ASP A 64 3.74 -1.05 6.79
N VAL A 65 4.71 -1.91 7.07
CA VAL A 65 4.47 -3.34 7.32
C VAL A 65 3.71 -3.51 8.64
N ASP A 66 4.06 -2.72 9.65
CA ASP A 66 3.40 -2.73 10.96
C ASP A 66 2.10 -1.91 10.93
N LYS A 67 1.04 -2.48 11.51
CA LYS A 67 -0.28 -1.83 11.53
C LYS A 67 -0.30 -0.58 12.42
N THR A 68 0.49 -0.57 13.49
CA THR A 68 0.61 0.56 14.41
C THR A 68 1.30 1.72 13.73
N ASP A 69 2.41 1.46 13.04
CA ASP A 69 3.13 2.49 12.29
C ASP A 69 2.27 3.04 11.14
N ARG A 70 1.48 2.20 10.46
CA ARG A 70 0.46 2.70 9.50
C ARG A 70 -0.54 3.63 10.14
N PHE A 71 -1.10 3.26 11.30
CA PHE A 71 -2.05 4.09 12.03
C PHE A 71 -1.42 5.43 12.44
N VAL A 72 -0.19 5.42 12.96
CA VAL A 72 0.55 6.63 13.33
C VAL A 72 0.84 7.49 12.10
N ASN A 73 1.29 6.89 10.99
CA ASN A 73 1.55 7.60 9.75
C ASN A 73 0.28 8.26 9.19
N MET A 74 -0.84 7.56 9.23
CA MET A 74 -2.16 8.08 8.86
C MET A 74 -2.57 9.24 9.76
N ALA A 75 -2.43 9.09 11.08
CA ALA A 75 -2.79 10.14 12.03
C ALA A 75 -1.91 11.40 11.94
N LEU A 76 -0.64 11.26 11.55
CA LEU A 76 0.29 12.37 11.39
C LEU A 76 0.17 13.08 10.04
N ARG A 77 -0.15 12.36 8.95
CA ARG A 77 -0.06 12.87 7.58
C ARG A 77 -1.40 13.07 6.88
N ALA A 78 -2.42 12.32 7.28
CA ALA A 78 -3.77 12.38 6.71
C ALA A 78 -4.83 12.20 7.82
N PRO A 79 -4.86 13.08 8.84
CA PRO A 79 -5.77 12.95 9.98
C PRO A 79 -7.25 12.96 9.59
N GLU A 80 -7.60 13.56 8.45
CA GLU A 80 -8.94 13.57 7.86
C GLU A 80 -9.44 12.19 7.42
N LEU A 81 -8.53 11.23 7.21
CA LEU A 81 -8.90 9.87 6.81
C LEU A 81 -9.17 8.96 8.02
N LEU A 82 -8.83 9.39 9.25
CA LEU A 82 -9.07 8.59 10.44
C LEU A 82 -10.58 8.40 10.69
N THR A 83 -10.99 7.16 10.95
CA THR A 83 -12.34 6.86 11.43
C THR A 83 -12.58 7.46 12.82
N TYR A 84 -13.86 7.55 13.23
CA TYR A 84 -14.20 8.10 14.55
C TYR A 84 -13.53 7.36 15.71
N GLU A 85 -13.44 6.03 15.64
CA GLU A 85 -12.77 5.23 16.68
C GLU A 85 -11.25 5.43 16.66
N GLU A 86 -10.64 5.53 15.48
CA GLU A 86 -9.23 5.87 15.31
C GLU A 86 -8.88 7.26 15.83
N GLN A 87 -9.78 8.24 15.67
CA GLN A 87 -9.61 9.58 16.22
C GLN A 87 -9.63 9.56 17.76
N LYS A 88 -10.52 8.79 18.39
CA LYS A 88 -10.53 8.60 19.85
C LYS A 88 -9.24 7.94 20.33
N LEU A 89 -8.80 6.88 19.64
CA LEU A 89 -7.53 6.21 19.94
C LEU A 89 -6.37 7.19 19.84
N TRP A 90 -6.30 7.96 18.76
CA TRP A 90 -5.26 8.96 18.56
C TRP A 90 -5.28 10.05 19.64
N LYS A 91 -6.47 10.51 20.05
CA LYS A 91 -6.63 11.46 21.15
C LYS A 91 -6.06 10.89 22.46
N MET A 92 -6.39 9.66 22.81
CA MET A 92 -5.85 9.00 24.01
C MET A 92 -4.32 8.87 23.92
N VAL A 93 -3.77 8.45 22.79
CA VAL A 93 -2.32 8.35 22.58
C VAL A 93 -1.64 9.71 22.80
N ARG A 94 -2.21 10.79 22.26
CA ARG A 94 -1.67 12.15 22.45
C ARG A 94 -1.76 12.61 23.90
N GLU A 95 -2.87 12.36 24.58
CA GLU A 95 -3.08 12.74 25.98
C GLU A 95 -2.13 11.99 26.91
N VAL A 96 -1.98 10.68 26.72
CA VAL A 96 -1.04 9.84 27.49
C VAL A 96 0.40 10.28 27.25
N TRP A 97 0.78 10.54 25.99
CA TRP A 97 2.13 11.01 25.66
C TRP A 97 2.46 12.36 26.30
N LEU A 98 1.48 13.27 26.40
CA LEU A 98 1.64 14.55 27.09
C LEU A 98 1.83 14.39 28.61
N LEU A 99 1.23 13.37 29.23
CA LEU A 99 1.41 13.09 30.66
C LEU A 99 2.85 12.62 30.96
N TYR A 100 3.41 11.75 30.13
CA TYR A 100 4.78 11.24 30.29
C TYR A 100 5.88 12.20 29.80
N LYS A 101 5.53 13.29 29.12
CA LYS A 101 6.47 14.36 28.71
C LYS A 101 6.57 15.52 29.70
N THR A 102 6.00 15.39 30.90
CA THR A 102 6.19 16.39 31.95
C THR A 102 7.62 16.29 32.52
N PRO A 103 8.35 17.41 32.71
CA PRO A 103 9.71 17.39 33.22
C PRO A 103 9.69 17.09 34.73
N ARG A 104 9.60 15.81 35.09
CA ARG A 104 9.91 15.34 36.45
C ARG A 104 11.14 14.42 36.53
N ASP A 105 11.80 14.19 35.40
CA ASP A 105 12.93 13.23 35.32
C ASP A 105 14.31 13.90 35.15
N PHE A 106 14.42 15.23 35.30
CA PHE A 106 15.70 15.97 35.21
C PHE A 106 16.07 16.73 36.49
N SER A 107 15.76 16.17 37.66
CA SER A 107 16.29 16.66 38.93
C SER A 107 16.58 15.47 39.85
N GLY A 108 17.85 15.06 39.84
CA GLY A 108 18.43 14.01 40.68
C GLY A 108 19.91 13.87 40.37
#